data_AF-A0A161LWI9-F1
#
_entry.id   AF-A0A161LWI9-F1
#
_cell.length_a   1.000
_cell.length_b   1.000
_cell.length_c   1.000
_cell.angle_alpha   90.00
_cell.angle_beta   90.00
_cell.angle_gamma   90.00
#
_symmetry.space_group_name_H-M   'P 1'
#
loop_
_entity.id
_entity.type
_entity.pdbx_description
1 polymer ?
#
loop_
_entity_poly.entity_id
_entity_poly.type
_entity_poly.pdbx_seq_one_letter_code
_entity_poly.pdbx_strand_id
1 'polypeptide(L)'
;MKKLLNNIFLVLIGIVLVGKISNWFLHYSDETNHIMNVGMFTLLGISYLVGAFVWNKKLIKVVFIICGIYLIGMNFVGDFGLKSIIGIVCIFTPMLISDFFPKETDEKELTKEQ
;
A
#
# COMPACT_ATOMS: atom_id res chain seq x y z
N MET A 1 6.96 16.76 3.36
CA MET A 1 6.58 15.42 3.87
C MET A 1 5.89 14.50 2.83
N LYS A 2 5.23 15.02 1.77
CA LYS A 2 4.60 14.18 0.72
C LYS A 2 5.57 13.29 -0.04
N LYS A 3 6.74 13.83 -0.45
CA LYS A 3 7.84 13.04 -1.04
C LYS A 3 8.30 11.91 -0.12
N LEU A 4 8.47 12.19 1.18
CA LEU A 4 8.87 11.17 2.16
C LEU A 4 7.84 10.04 2.27
N LEU A 5 6.55 10.37 2.38
CA LEU A 5 5.48 9.39 2.47
C LEU A 5 5.36 8.53 1.20
N ASN A 6 5.41 9.15 0.02
CA ASN A 6 5.40 8.43 -1.25
C ASN A 6 6.65 7.54 -1.41
N ASN A 7 7.82 8.06 -1.04
CA ASN A 7 9.06 7.30 -1.08
C ASN A 7 9.05 6.12 -0.10
N ILE A 8 8.44 6.27 1.08
CA ILE A 8 8.24 5.16 2.03
C ILE A 8 7.33 4.09 1.44
N PHE A 9 6.21 4.47 0.82
CA PHE A 9 5.32 3.51 0.14
C PHE A 9 6.02 2.78 -1.00
N LEU A 10 6.76 3.51 -1.83
CA LEU A 10 7.50 2.96 -2.96
C LEU A 10 8.61 2.01 -2.49
N VAL A 11 9.32 2.37 -1.41
CA VAL A 11 10.31 1.49 -0.78
C VAL A 11 9.64 0.25 -0.19
N LEU A 12 8.51 0.36 0.50
CA LEU A 12 7.77 -0.79 1.03
C LEU A 12 7.39 -1.76 -0.10
N ILE A 13 6.81 -1.24 -1.18
CA ILE A 13 6.43 -2.05 -2.36
C ILE A 13 7.67 -2.68 -3.00
N GLY A 14 8.76 -1.93 -3.12
CA GLY A 14 10.04 -2.43 -3.60
C GLY A 14 10.54 -3.61 -2.77
N ILE A 15 10.47 -3.52 -1.44
CA ILE A 15 10.82 -4.61 -0.53
C ILE A 15 9.90 -5.82 -0.76
N VAL A 16 8.60 -5.62 -0.98
CA VAL A 16 7.66 -6.71 -1.29
C VAL A 16 8.04 -7.41 -2.60
N LEU A 17 8.34 -6.65 -3.65
CA LEU A 17 8.75 -7.20 -4.94
C LEU A 17 10.07 -7.95 -4.85
N VAL A 18 11.07 -7.38 -4.17
CA VAL A 18 12.35 -8.03 -3.92
C VAL A 18 12.17 -9.32 -3.12
N GLY A 19 11.34 -9.34 -2.07
CA GLY A 19 11.08 -10.56 -1.32
C GLY A 19 10.47 -11.68 -2.17
N LYS A 20 9.56 -11.35 -3.10
CA LYS A 20 9.02 -12.34 -4.05
C LYS A 20 10.06 -12.85 -5.05
N ILE A 21 10.92 -11.96 -5.57
CA ILE A 21 11.99 -12.34 -6.50
C ILE A 21 13.04 -13.19 -5.76
N SER A 22 13.42 -12.82 -4.55
CA SER A 22 14.33 -13.58 -3.69
C SER A 22 13.75 -14.94 -3.33
N ASN A 23 12.44 -15.05 -3.09
CA ASN A 23 11.78 -16.34 -2.88
C ASN A 23 11.93 -17.27 -4.09
N TRP A 24 11.83 -16.73 -5.30
CA TRP A 24 12.03 -17.49 -6.53
C TRP A 24 13.48 -17.96 -6.70
N PHE A 25 14.45 -17.19 -6.21
CA PHE A 25 15.88 -17.52 -6.30
C PHE A 25 16.38 -18.45 -5.18
N LEU A 26 15.88 -18.26 -3.95
CA LEU A 26 16.36 -18.93 -2.74
C LEU A 26 15.50 -20.12 -2.31
N HIS A 27 14.33 -20.36 -2.95
CA HIS A 27 13.36 -21.39 -2.58
C HIS A 27 13.08 -21.41 -1.07
N TYR A 28 12.50 -20.33 -0.54
CA TYR A 28 12.09 -20.34 0.86
C TYR A 28 11.01 -21.39 1.12
N SER A 29 11.00 -21.96 2.32
CA SER A 29 9.94 -22.87 2.74
C SER A 29 8.58 -22.17 2.74
N ASP A 30 7.51 -22.96 2.57
CA ASP A 30 6.15 -22.43 2.53
C ASP A 30 5.79 -21.62 3.80
N GLU A 31 6.27 -22.05 4.96
CA GLU A 31 6.08 -21.33 6.23
C GLU A 31 6.78 -19.97 6.22
N THR A 32 8.02 -19.89 5.71
CA THR A 32 8.78 -18.64 5.63
C THR A 32 8.13 -17.67 4.65
N ASN A 33 7.69 -18.16 3.49
CA ASN A 33 6.97 -17.36 2.50
C ASN A 33 5.63 -16.85 3.04
N HIS A 34 4.91 -17.67 3.82
CA HIS A 34 3.69 -17.24 4.50
C HIS A 34 3.96 -16.10 5.49
N ILE A 35 4.91 -16.27 6.42
CA ILE A 35 5.28 -15.24 7.41
C ILE A 35 5.71 -13.94 6.72
N MET A 36 6.51 -14.04 5.65
CA MET A 36 6.96 -12.89 4.89
C MET A 36 5.78 -12.13 4.25
N ASN A 37 4.86 -12.84 3.59
CA ASN A 37 3.67 -12.22 2.99
C ASN A 37 2.77 -11.55 4.04
N VAL A 38 2.55 -12.22 5.19
CA VAL A 38 1.76 -11.66 6.30
C VAL A 38 2.39 -10.36 6.81
N GLY A 39 3.71 -10.36 7.03
CA GLY A 39 4.43 -9.16 7.48
C GLY A 39 4.30 -8.02 6.47
N MET A 40 4.55 -8.31 5.19
CA MET A 40 4.50 -7.32 4.11
C MET A 40 3.13 -6.68 3.93
N PHE A 41 2.07 -7.49 3.84
CA PHE A 41 0.71 -6.98 3.66
C PHE A 41 0.20 -6.25 4.90
N THR A 42 0.59 -6.69 6.10
CA THR A 42 0.22 -6.00 7.34
C THR A 42 0.89 -4.63 7.44
N LEU A 43 2.19 -4.54 7.14
CA LEU A 43 2.94 -3.28 7.08
C LEU A 43 2.33 -2.31 6.06
N LEU A 44 2.04 -2.79 4.85
CA LEU A 44 1.36 -2.01 3.82
C LEU A 44 -0.03 -1.55 4.29
N GLY A 45 -0.82 -2.45 4.89
CA GLY A 45 -2.15 -2.11 5.36
C GLY A 45 -2.14 -1.03 6.46
N ILE A 46 -1.24 -1.12 7.44
CA ILE A 46 -1.06 -0.09 8.48
C ILE A 46 -0.67 1.24 7.84
N SER A 47 0.25 1.23 6.87
CA SER A 47 0.67 2.47 6.21
C SER A 47 -0.48 3.14 5.45
N TYR A 48 -1.39 2.39 4.80
CA TYR A 48 -2.60 2.96 4.21
C TYR A 48 -3.58 3.50 5.25
N LEU A 49 -3.76 2.83 6.39
CA LEU A 49 -4.61 3.34 7.47
C LEU A 49 -4.10 4.68 7.99
N VAL A 50 -2.79 4.79 8.26
CA VAL A 50 -2.16 6.05 8.66
C VAL A 50 -2.30 7.10 7.55
N GLY A 51 -2.06 6.72 6.30
CA GLY A 51 -2.22 7.57 5.12
C GLY A 51 -3.64 8.13 4.96
N ALA A 52 -4.66 7.34 5.28
CA ALA A 52 -6.06 7.75 5.20
C ALA A 52 -6.38 8.96 6.08
N PHE A 53 -5.81 9.03 7.28
CA PHE A 53 -6.00 10.17 8.19
C PHE A 53 -5.45 11.46 7.63
N VAL A 54 -4.42 11.36 6.79
CA VAL A 54 -3.79 12.53 6.22
C VAL A 54 -4.75 13.16 5.19
N TRP A 55 -5.44 12.39 4.33
CA TRP A 55 -6.27 12.95 3.22
C TRP A 55 -7.61 13.59 3.67
N ASN A 56 -7.92 14.76 3.10
CA ASN A 56 -9.17 15.50 3.38
C ASN A 56 -10.38 15.00 2.59
N LYS A 57 -10.17 14.46 1.37
CA LYS A 57 -11.28 13.93 0.56
C LYS A 57 -11.84 12.65 1.17
N LYS A 58 -13.13 12.67 1.53
CA LYS A 58 -13.83 11.51 2.12
C LYS A 58 -13.69 10.24 1.27
N LEU A 59 -13.82 10.33 -0.06
CA LEU A 59 -13.69 9.16 -0.94
C LEU A 59 -12.29 8.53 -0.88
N ILE A 60 -11.23 9.34 -0.97
CA ILE A 60 -9.85 8.85 -0.90
C ILE A 60 -9.57 8.21 0.47
N LYS A 61 -10.03 8.87 1.54
CA LYS A 61 -9.92 8.35 2.91
C LYS A 61 -10.59 6.99 3.06
N VAL A 62 -11.81 6.83 2.54
CA VAL A 62 -12.54 5.56 2.59
C VAL A 62 -11.81 4.47 1.80
N VAL A 63 -11.32 4.78 0.59
CA VAL A 63 -10.54 3.83 -0.22
C VAL A 63 -9.29 3.34 0.51
N PHE A 64 -8.52 4.25 1.11
CA PHE A 64 -7.32 3.88 1.88
C PHE A 64 -7.66 3.02 3.10
N ILE A 65 -8.75 3.32 3.81
CA ILE A 65 -9.19 2.52 4.96
C ILE A 65 -9.59 1.11 4.52
N ILE A 66 -10.43 1.00 3.48
CA ILE A 66 -10.89 -0.31 2.98
C ILE A 66 -9.72 -1.15 2.48
N CYS A 67 -8.82 -0.56 1.69
CA CYS A 67 -7.62 -1.25 1.19
C CYS A 67 -6.70 -1.66 2.36
N GLY A 68 -6.51 -0.80 3.35
CA GLY A 68 -5.68 -1.09 4.51
C GLY A 68 -6.22 -2.23 5.37
N ILE A 69 -7.52 -2.20 5.69
CA ILE A 69 -8.19 -3.28 6.44
C ILE A 69 -8.16 -4.58 5.63
N TYR A 70 -8.41 -4.53 4.32
CA TYR A 70 -8.39 -5.71 3.46
C TYR A 70 -7.00 -6.37 3.46
N LEU A 71 -5.92 -5.59 3.28
CA LEU A 71 -4.55 -6.10 3.25
C LEU A 71 -4.13 -6.74 4.57
N ILE A 72 -4.62 -6.23 5.71
CA ILE A 72 -4.39 -6.85 7.02
C ILE A 72 -5.23 -8.12 7.15
N GLY A 73 -6.53 -8.02 6.87
CA GLY A 73 -7.51 -9.08 7.09
C GLY A 73 -7.30 -10.29 6.19
N MET A 74 -6.89 -10.09 4.93
CA MET A 74 -6.70 -11.18 3.98
C MET A 74 -5.68 -12.21 4.47
N ASN A 75 -4.73 -11.82 5.33
CA ASN A 75 -3.76 -12.75 5.92
C ASN A 75 -4.39 -13.80 6.84
N PHE A 76 -5.51 -13.46 7.50
CA PHE A 76 -6.20 -14.33 8.45
C PHE A 76 -7.38 -15.08 7.84
N VAL A 77 -7.78 -14.69 6.63
CA VAL A 77 -8.88 -15.32 5.92
C VAL A 77 -8.34 -16.44 5.01
N GLY A 78 -9.04 -17.57 4.99
CA GLY A 78 -8.73 -18.75 4.19
C GLY A 78 -8.54 -18.42 2.70
N ASP A 79 -7.78 -19.25 2.00
CA ASP A 79 -7.41 -18.98 0.62
C ASP A 79 -8.61 -19.15 -0.32
N PHE A 80 -8.93 -18.10 -1.06
CA PHE A 80 -9.91 -18.12 -2.15
C PHE A 80 -9.25 -17.49 -3.38
N GLY A 81 -9.52 -18.01 -4.57
CA GLY A 81 -8.79 -17.62 -5.79
C GLY A 81 -8.76 -16.11 -6.09
N LEU A 82 -9.71 -15.34 -5.55
CA LEU A 82 -9.77 -13.88 -5.70
C LEU A 82 -8.96 -13.09 -4.67
N LYS A 83 -8.47 -13.74 -3.59
CA LYS A 83 -7.71 -13.12 -2.48
C LYS A 83 -6.49 -12.37 -3.01
N SER A 84 -5.73 -13.01 -3.88
CA SER A 84 -4.52 -12.42 -4.46
C SER A 84 -4.84 -11.24 -5.39
N ILE A 85 -5.89 -11.37 -6.21
CA ILE A 85 -6.31 -10.34 -7.16
C ILE A 85 -6.74 -9.07 -6.42
N ILE A 86 -7.61 -9.21 -5.41
CA ILE A 86 -8.09 -8.06 -4.63
C ILE A 86 -6.94 -7.43 -3.83
N GLY A 87 -6.01 -8.23 -3.32
CA GLY A 87 -4.81 -7.74 -2.63
C GLY A 87 -3.95 -6.85 -3.54
N ILE A 88 -3.70 -7.29 -4.78
CA ILE A 88 -2.97 -6.50 -5.78
C ILE A 88 -3.71 -5.18 -6.06
N VAL A 89 -5.02 -5.23 -6.31
CA VAL A 89 -5.83 -4.02 -6.53
C VAL A 89 -5.75 -3.06 -5.34
N CYS A 90 -5.78 -3.58 -4.10
CA CYS A 90 -5.64 -2.78 -2.89
C CYS A 90 -4.26 -2.14 -2.70
N ILE A 91 -3.21 -2.68 -3.32
CA ILE A 91 -1.86 -2.08 -3.30
C ILE A 91 -1.77 -0.96 -4.34
N PHE A 92 -2.22 -1.23 -5.57
CA PHE A 92 -2.08 -0.26 -6.67
C PHE A 92 -3.02 0.93 -6.53
N THR A 93 -4.26 0.73 -6.07
CA THR A 93 -5.28 1.79 -6.01
C THR A 93 -4.85 3.00 -5.17
N PRO A 94 -4.51 2.85 -3.88
CA PRO A 94 -4.06 3.97 -3.04
C PRO A 94 -2.75 4.61 -3.55
N MET A 95 -1.86 3.83 -4.18
CA MET A 95 -0.63 4.35 -4.80
C MET A 95 -0.95 5.29 -5.98
N LEU A 96 -1.78 4.82 -6.93
CA LEU A 96 -2.22 5.63 -8.06
C LEU A 96 -2.96 6.89 -7.59
N ILE A 97 -3.82 6.77 -6.59
CA ILE A 97 -4.52 7.92 -6.01
C ILE A 97 -3.54 8.91 -5.38
N SER A 98 -2.49 8.43 -4.71
CA SER A 98 -1.51 9.33 -4.10
C SER A 98 -0.67 10.11 -5.13
N ASP A 99 -0.42 9.53 -6.30
CA ASP A 99 0.32 10.18 -7.39
C ASP A 99 -0.58 11.08 -8.25
N PHE A 100 -1.81 10.65 -8.59
CA PHE A 100 -2.72 11.42 -9.44
C PHE A 100 -3.52 12.49 -8.70
N PHE A 101 -3.83 12.30 -7.41
CA PHE A 101 -4.61 13.24 -6.61
C PHE A 101 -3.78 13.74 -5.42
N PRO A 102 -2.79 14.62 -5.70
CA PRO A 102 -2.05 15.27 -4.63
C PRO A 102 -3.04 16.01 -3.74
N LYS A 103 -2.81 15.91 -2.43
CA LYS A 103 -3.62 16.57 -1.40
C LYS A 103 -3.89 18.04 -1.77
N GLU A 104 -5.16 18.44 -1.73
CA GLU A 104 -5.68 19.79 -2.04
C GLU A 104 -5.05 20.95 -1.25
N THR A 105 -4.11 20.70 -0.35
CA THR A 105 -3.33 21.76 0.31
C THR A 105 -2.34 22.46 -0.63
N ASP A 106 -2.12 21.96 -1.86
CA ASP A 106 -1.08 22.48 -2.78
C ASP A 106 -1.59 23.36 -3.94
N GLU A 107 -2.85 23.83 -3.96
CA GLU A 107 -3.24 24.81 -5.00
C GLU A 107 -2.80 26.26 -4.71
N LYS A 108 -2.12 26.54 -3.58
CA LYS A 108 -1.73 27.92 -3.22
C LYS A 108 -0.24 28.25 -3.31
N GLU A 109 0.62 27.34 -3.76
CA GLU A 109 2.07 27.61 -3.84
C GLU A 109 2.67 27.54 -5.26
N LEU A 110 1.85 27.38 -6.30
CA LEU A 110 2.29 27.47 -7.71
C LEU A 110 1.96 28.82 -8.38
N THR A 111 1.45 29.80 -7.62
CA THR A 111 1.11 31.15 -8.12
C THR A 111 1.97 32.26 -7.49
N LYS A 112 3.22 31.95 -7.09
CA LYS A 112 4.16 32.96 -6.55
C LYS A 112 5.51 33.02 -7.25
N GLU A 113 5.70 32.28 -8.34
CA GLU A 113 6.92 32.34 -9.16
C GLU A 113 6.61 32.70 -10.62
N GLN A 114 5.81 33.74 -10.84
CA GLN A 114 5.81 34.53 -12.08
C GLN A 114 5.91 36.02 -11.75
#